data_AF-A0A4V1CEG6-F1
#
_entry.id   AF-A0A4V1CEG6-F1
#
_cell.length_a   1.000
_cell.length_b   1.000
_cell.length_c   1.000
_cell.angle_alpha   90.00
_cell.angle_beta   90.00
_cell.angle_gamma   90.00
#
_symmetry.space_group_name_H-M   'P 1'
#
loop_
_entity.id
_entity.type
_entity.pdbx_description
1 polymer ?
#
loop_
_entity_poly.entity_id
_entity_poly.type
_entity_poly.pdbx_seq_one_letter_code
_entity_poly.pdbx_strand_id
1 'polypeptide(L)'
;MLKGFKDFIMRGNVIELAIAVVIGSAFTAIVTAFTDNLINPIIASLGSAEVKGLGFQIRSGNEATFVDFGAVITAAINFLIIALVVYFIFVVPMNKLNELQKRRAGVPEDAPAPTTDELLTEIRDLLAQNQGGVNGTTGIDKPQL
;
A
#
# COMPACT_ATOMS: atom_id res chain seq x y z
N MET A 1 22.31 18.86 -19.96
CA MET A 1 21.00 18.95 -19.29
C MET A 1 20.08 17.80 -19.67
N LEU A 2 19.63 17.69 -20.94
CA LEU A 2 18.69 16.64 -21.38
C LEU A 2 19.17 15.18 -21.14
N LYS A 3 20.46 14.91 -21.35
CA LYS A 3 21.06 13.58 -21.10
C LYS A 3 21.05 13.21 -19.60
N GLY A 4 21.46 14.15 -18.75
CA GLY A 4 21.42 13.96 -17.29
C GLY A 4 20.01 13.87 -16.71
N PHE A 5 19.03 14.53 -17.33
CA PHE A 5 17.61 14.37 -16.99
C PHE A 5 17.07 12.99 -17.40
N LYS A 6 17.42 12.50 -18.60
CA LYS A 6 17.11 11.13 -19.03
C LYS A 6 17.73 10.12 -18.06
N ASP A 7 19.00 10.26 -17.71
CA ASP A 7 19.68 9.37 -16.76
C ASP A 7 19.10 9.46 -15.34
N PHE A 8 18.52 10.61 -14.97
CA PHE A 8 17.78 10.76 -13.71
C PHE A 8 16.45 10.01 -13.72
N ILE A 9 15.63 10.19 -14.77
CA ILE A 9 14.35 9.51 -14.92
C ILE A 9 14.56 7.99 -15.10
N MET A 10 15.57 7.56 -15.83
CA MET A 10 15.87 6.14 -16.03
C MET A 10 16.28 5.40 -14.75
N ARG A 11 16.46 6.10 -13.61
CA ARG A 11 16.52 5.43 -12.30
C ARG A 11 15.13 4.88 -11.97
N GLY A 12 15.00 3.55 -11.97
CA GLY A 12 13.71 2.84 -11.77
C GLY A 12 12.90 3.34 -10.56
N ASN A 13 13.56 3.60 -9.43
CA ASN A 13 12.92 4.14 -8.22
C ASN A 13 12.17 5.47 -8.46
N VAL A 14 12.64 6.34 -9.36
CA VAL A 14 11.97 7.63 -9.63
C VAL A 14 10.73 7.44 -10.49
N ILE A 15 10.80 6.57 -11.50
CA ILE A 15 9.66 6.28 -12.39
C ILE A 15 8.55 5.58 -11.60
N GLU A 16 8.89 4.58 -10.78
CA GLU A 16 7.90 3.84 -9.98
C GLU A 16 7.16 4.77 -9.01
N LEU A 17 7.89 5.64 -8.30
CA LEU A 17 7.29 6.63 -7.41
C LEU A 17 6.43 7.64 -8.17
N ALA A 18 6.88 8.12 -9.34
CA ALA A 18 6.10 9.05 -10.15
C ALA A 18 4.79 8.42 -10.64
N ILE A 19 4.83 7.17 -11.10
CA ILE A 19 3.64 6.43 -11.54
C ILE A 19 2.68 6.24 -10.36
N ALA A 20 3.19 5.84 -9.19
CA ALA A 20 2.37 5.66 -7.99
C ALA A 20 1.60 6.94 -7.62
N VAL A 21 2.26 8.10 -7.65
CA VAL A 21 1.61 9.40 -7.33
C VAL A 21 0.56 9.79 -8.37
N VAL A 22 0.87 9.61 -9.66
CA VAL A 22 -0.07 9.95 -10.74
C VAL A 22 -1.32 9.06 -10.70
N ILE A 23 -1.14 7.75 -10.54
CA ILE A 23 -2.27 6.81 -10.43
C ILE A 23 -3.07 7.08 -9.16
N GLY A 24 -2.41 7.29 -8.03
CA GLY A 24 -3.07 7.58 -6.75
C GLY A 24 -3.94 8.84 -6.80
N SER A 25 -3.42 9.91 -7.39
CA SER A 25 -4.18 11.17 -7.55
C SER A 25 -5.35 11.04 -8.52
N ALA A 26 -5.14 10.38 -9.66
CA ALA A 26 -6.21 10.13 -10.64
C ALA A 26 -7.34 9.27 -10.05
N PHE A 27 -7.00 8.21 -9.31
CA PHE A 27 -7.98 7.35 -8.66
C PHE A 27 -8.76 8.10 -7.58
N THR A 28 -8.06 8.86 -6.73
CA THR A 28 -8.71 9.70 -5.71
C THR A 28 -9.70 10.67 -6.34
N ALA A 29 -9.35 11.31 -7.47
CA ALA A 29 -10.26 12.20 -8.19
C ALA A 29 -11.54 11.49 -8.67
N ILE A 30 -11.45 10.25 -9.14
CA ILE A 30 -12.61 9.45 -9.55
C ILE A 30 -13.52 9.17 -8.34
N VAL A 31 -12.95 8.73 -7.22
CA VAL A 31 -13.74 8.43 -6.03
C VAL A 31 -14.36 9.70 -5.44
N THR A 32 -13.62 10.80 -5.38
CA THR A 32 -14.15 12.11 -4.95
C THR A 32 -15.30 12.54 -5.86
N ALA A 33 -15.14 12.46 -7.18
CA ALA A 33 -16.22 12.79 -8.11
C ALA A 33 -17.46 11.90 -7.91
N PHE A 34 -17.28 10.62 -7.61
CA PHE A 34 -18.38 9.72 -7.29
C PHE A 34 -19.08 10.11 -5.98
N THR A 35 -18.31 10.37 -4.91
CA THR A 35 -18.88 10.79 -3.63
C THR A 35 -19.61 12.12 -3.77
N ASP A 36 -19.01 13.11 -4.42
CA ASP A 36 -19.56 14.45 -4.53
C ASP A 36 -20.82 14.51 -5.38
N ASN A 37 -20.89 13.72 -6.46
CA ASN A 37 -22.02 13.77 -7.39
C ASN A 37 -23.13 12.77 -7.05
N LEU A 38 -22.84 11.69 -6.32
CA LEU A 38 -23.84 10.66 -6.01
C LEU A 38 -24.15 10.57 -4.53
N ILE A 39 -23.13 10.52 -3.67
CA ILE A 39 -23.32 10.27 -2.24
C ILE A 39 -23.70 11.54 -1.48
N ASN A 40 -23.02 12.66 -1.74
CA ASN A 40 -23.31 13.93 -1.07
C ASN A 40 -24.76 14.37 -1.30
N PRO A 41 -25.37 14.30 -2.51
CA PRO A 41 -26.79 14.62 -2.72
C PRO A 41 -27.75 13.70 -1.96
N ILE A 42 -27.40 12.41 -1.80
CA ILE A 42 -28.23 11.45 -1.04
C ILE A 42 -28.17 11.78 0.45
N ILE A 43 -26.97 11.98 1.00
CA ILE A 43 -26.78 12.41 2.39
C ILE A 43 -27.53 13.73 2.63
N ALA A 44 -27.37 14.66 1.70
CA ALA A 44 -28.03 15.96 1.69
C ALA A 44 -29.56 15.91 1.71
N SER A 45 -30.14 14.90 1.06
CA SER A 45 -31.58 14.69 1.03
C SER A 45 -32.11 14.04 2.32
N LEU A 46 -31.29 13.26 3.01
CA LEU A 46 -31.65 12.55 4.26
C LEU A 46 -31.32 13.36 5.52
N GLY A 47 -30.36 14.29 5.42
CA GLY A 47 -30.01 15.28 6.43
C GLY A 47 -29.52 16.52 5.69
N SER A 48 -30.15 17.67 5.97
CA SER A 48 -29.95 18.95 5.29
C SER A 48 -28.58 19.07 4.62
N ALA A 49 -28.61 19.08 3.28
CA ALA A 49 -27.51 19.21 2.31
C ALA A 49 -26.40 20.17 2.63
N GLU A 50 -26.69 21.08 3.53
CA GLU A 50 -25.75 21.93 4.18
C GLU A 50 -26.11 21.79 5.64
N VAL A 51 -25.20 21.39 6.53
CA VAL A 51 -25.39 21.72 7.95
C VAL A 51 -25.12 23.22 8.14
N LYS A 52 -25.70 24.07 7.27
CA LYS A 52 -26.01 25.48 7.50
C LYS A 52 -27.08 25.53 8.60
N GLY A 53 -26.67 25.14 9.79
CA GLY A 53 -27.52 25.00 10.95
C GLY A 53 -26.75 24.69 12.23
N LEU A 54 -25.56 24.06 12.11
CA LEU A 54 -24.64 23.85 13.24
C LEU A 54 -23.44 24.80 13.23
N GLY A 55 -23.35 25.68 12.22
CA GLY A 55 -22.29 26.68 12.16
C GLY A 55 -22.64 27.96 12.88
N PHE A 56 -21.80 28.34 13.83
CA PHE A 56 -21.89 29.63 14.50
C PHE A 56 -20.93 30.61 13.82
N GLN A 57 -21.36 31.86 13.66
CA GLN A 57 -20.45 32.94 13.31
C GLN A 57 -19.70 33.33 14.58
N ILE A 58 -18.37 33.19 14.59
CA ILE A 58 -17.54 33.68 15.70
C ILE A 58 -17.62 35.22 15.79
N ARG A 59 -17.91 35.90 14.67
CA ARG A 59 -18.09 37.36 14.59
C ARG A 59 -19.28 37.68 13.68
N SER A 60 -20.31 38.32 14.23
CA SER A 60 -21.54 38.66 13.47
C SER A 60 -21.20 39.56 12.27
N GLY A 61 -21.56 39.11 11.07
CA GLY A 61 -21.43 39.89 9.83
C GLY A 61 -20.14 39.68 9.04
N ASN A 62 -19.29 38.70 9.39
CA ASN A 62 -18.14 38.31 8.56
C ASN A 62 -18.31 36.85 8.08
N GLU A 63 -18.58 36.67 6.79
CA GLU A 63 -18.73 35.35 6.16
C GLU A 63 -17.47 34.49 6.29
N ALA A 64 -16.29 35.09 6.41
CA ALA A 64 -15.02 34.37 6.61
C ALA A 64 -14.86 33.76 8.01
N THR A 65 -15.77 34.05 8.95
CA THR A 65 -15.71 33.51 10.33
C THR A 65 -16.86 32.55 10.64
N PHE A 66 -17.52 32.01 9.61
CA PHE A 66 -18.52 30.97 9.73
C PHE A 66 -17.84 29.60 9.87
N VAL A 67 -18.08 28.90 10.98
CA VAL A 67 -17.54 27.56 11.21
C VAL A 67 -18.57 26.53 10.72
N ASP A 68 -18.35 25.91 9.57
CA ASP A 68 -19.27 24.91 9.03
C ASP A 68 -18.93 23.49 9.53
N PHE A 69 -19.58 23.06 10.61
CA PHE A 69 -19.46 21.69 11.11
C PHE A 69 -20.03 20.64 10.14
N GLY A 70 -20.94 21.03 9.24
CA GLY A 70 -21.47 20.14 8.21
C GLY A 70 -20.44 19.76 7.19
N ALA A 71 -19.65 20.73 6.73
CA ALA A 71 -18.55 20.49 5.81
C ALA A 71 -17.53 19.49 6.39
N VAL A 72 -17.25 19.56 7.69
CA VAL A 72 -16.34 18.62 8.37
C VAL A 72 -16.91 17.20 8.42
N ILE A 73 -18.20 17.04 8.74
CA ILE A 73 -18.86 15.73 8.78
C ILE A 73 -18.92 15.12 7.38
N THR A 74 -19.29 15.91 6.37
CA THR A 74 -19.30 15.47 4.96
C THR A 74 -17.90 15.05 4.50
N ALA A 75 -16.86 15.82 4.84
CA ALA A 75 -15.48 15.46 4.53
C ALA A 75 -15.05 14.14 5.21
N ALA A 76 -15.45 13.93 6.47
CA ALA A 76 -15.17 12.68 7.20
C ALA A 76 -15.86 11.47 6.56
N ILE A 77 -17.11 11.62 6.11
CA ILE A 77 -17.84 10.57 5.39
C ILE A 77 -17.17 10.27 4.05
N ASN A 78 -16.78 11.30 3.29
CA ASN A 78 -16.07 11.13 2.02
C ASN A 78 -14.74 10.37 2.22
N PHE A 79 -13.97 10.75 3.24
CA PHE A 79 -12.73 10.04 3.60
C PHE A 79 -12.98 8.55 3.90
N LEU A 80 -14.03 8.23 4.67
CA LEU A 80 -14.42 6.85 4.97
C LEU A 80 -14.79 6.06 3.71
N ILE A 81 -15.51 6.67 2.77
CA ILE A 81 -15.88 6.04 1.50
C ILE A 81 -14.64 5.75 0.66
N ILE A 82 -13.74 6.73 0.51
CA ILE A 82 -12.48 6.53 -0.22
C ILE A 82 -11.66 5.40 0.41
N ALA A 83 -11.52 5.40 1.73
CA ALA A 83 -10.80 4.35 2.45
C ALA A 83 -11.43 2.97 2.23
N LEU A 84 -12.77 2.86 2.28
CA LEU A 84 -13.50 1.61 2.01
C LEU A 84 -13.28 1.10 0.58
N VAL A 85 -13.37 1.99 -0.41
CA VAL A 85 -13.18 1.63 -1.82
C VAL A 85 -11.74 1.16 -2.05
N VAL A 86 -10.74 1.89 -1.54
CA VAL A 86 -9.32 1.50 -1.64
C VAL A 86 -9.06 0.16 -0.94
N TYR A 87 -9.62 -0.03 0.26
CA TYR A 87 -9.50 -1.28 1.00
C TYR A 87 -10.07 -2.46 0.22
N PHE A 88 -11.28 -2.32 -0.34
CA PHE A 88 -11.92 -3.40 -1.06
C PHE A 88 -11.25 -3.73 -2.40
N ILE A 89 -10.76 -2.72 -3.13
CA ILE A 89 -10.16 -2.89 -4.46
C ILE A 89 -8.69 -3.33 -4.37
N PHE A 90 -7.93 -2.86 -3.41
CA PHE A 90 -6.49 -3.15 -3.31
C PHE A 90 -6.15 -4.09 -2.17
N VAL A 91 -6.63 -3.81 -0.95
CA VAL A 91 -6.21 -4.54 0.26
C VAL A 91 -6.81 -5.95 0.29
N VAL A 92 -8.10 -6.11 0.03
CA VAL A 92 -8.76 -7.43 0.03
C VAL A 92 -8.15 -8.41 -0.98
N PRO A 93 -7.98 -8.07 -2.27
CA PRO A 93 -7.36 -8.99 -3.22
C PRO A 93 -5.89 -9.22 -2.92
N MET A 94 -5.13 -8.22 -2.48
CA MET A 94 -3.74 -8.40 -2.09
C MET A 94 -3.62 -9.36 -0.89
N ASN A 95 -4.46 -9.20 0.13
CA ASN A 95 -4.52 -10.10 1.28
C ASN A 95 -4.89 -11.53 0.85
N LYS A 96 -5.87 -11.69 -0.03
CA LYS A 96 -6.29 -13.01 -0.55
C LYS A 96 -5.19 -13.69 -1.37
N LEU A 97 -4.46 -12.94 -2.20
CA LEU A 97 -3.34 -13.47 -2.97
C LEU A 97 -2.18 -13.88 -2.05
N ASN A 98 -1.86 -13.06 -1.06
CA ASN A 98 -0.84 -13.38 -0.05
C ASN A 98 -1.21 -14.64 0.73
N GLU A 99 -2.47 -14.78 1.13
CA GLU A 99 -2.97 -15.97 1.82
C GLU A 99 -2.87 -17.23 0.95
N LEU A 100 -3.20 -17.14 -0.34
CA LEU A 100 -3.06 -18.24 -1.29
C LEU A 100 -1.60 -18.65 -1.51
N GLN A 101 -0.68 -17.67 -1.56
CA GLN A 101 0.76 -17.94 -1.65
C GLN A 101 1.28 -18.62 -0.37
N LYS A 102 0.88 -18.14 0.81
CA LYS A 102 1.23 -18.76 2.10
C LYS A 102 0.72 -20.20 2.22
N ARG A 103 -0.53 -20.45 1.82
CA ARG A 103 -1.13 -21.81 1.77
C ARG A 103 -0.38 -22.75 0.83
N ARG A 104 0.12 -22.26 -0.31
CA ARG A 104 0.93 -23.06 -1.25
C ARG A 104 2.35 -23.35 -0.74
N ALA A 105 2.91 -22.48 0.09
CA ALA A 105 4.25 -22.63 0.63
C ALA A 105 4.31 -23.48 1.91
N GLY A 106 3.17 -23.88 2.50
CA GLY A 106 3.13 -24.64 3.75
C GLY A 106 3.62 -23.86 4.98
N VAL A 107 3.72 -22.53 4.86
CA VAL A 107 4.25 -21.64 5.90
C VAL A 107 3.10 -21.22 6.82
N PRO A 108 3.27 -21.26 8.17
CA PRO A 108 2.26 -20.82 9.13
C PRO A 108 1.82 -19.36 8.90
N GLU A 109 0.56 -19.07 9.21
CA GLU A 109 -0.17 -17.84 8.89
C GLU A 109 0.57 -16.53 9.29
N ASP A 110 1.38 -16.61 10.35
CA ASP A 110 2.11 -15.51 11.00
C ASP A 110 3.62 -15.45 10.74
N ALA A 111 4.19 -16.31 9.89
CA ALA A 111 5.62 -16.16 9.58
C ALA A 111 5.80 -14.91 8.68
N PRO A 112 6.64 -13.93 9.09
CA PRO A 112 7.05 -12.87 8.18
C PRO A 112 7.68 -13.50 6.94
N ALA A 113 7.52 -12.86 5.78
CA ALA A 113 8.23 -13.29 4.58
C ALA A 113 9.73 -13.38 4.94
N PRO A 114 10.40 -14.51 4.63
CA PRO A 114 11.80 -14.67 4.98
C PRO A 114 12.56 -13.51 4.38
N THR A 115 13.24 -12.77 5.26
CA THR A 115 14.04 -11.62 4.86
C THR A 115 15.19 -12.11 3.99
N THR A 116 15.70 -11.24 3.12
CA THR A 116 16.86 -11.57 2.27
C THR A 116 18.03 -12.09 3.10
N ASP A 117 18.22 -11.56 4.30
CA ASP A 117 19.30 -11.98 5.21
C ASP A 117 19.11 -13.40 5.77
N GLU A 118 17.86 -13.80 6.05
CA GLU A 118 17.54 -15.18 6.45
C GLU A 118 17.79 -16.16 5.30
N LEU A 119 17.37 -15.81 4.09
CA LEU A 119 17.61 -16.62 2.89
C LEU A 119 19.11 -16.75 2.58
N LEU A 120 19.88 -15.67 2.72
CA LEU A 120 21.33 -15.69 2.52
C LEU A 120 22.05 -16.53 3.59
N THR A 121 21.55 -16.52 4.82
CA THR A 121 22.05 -17.37 5.91
C THR A 121 21.78 -18.84 5.61
N GLU A 122 20.56 -19.17 5.18
CA GLU A 122 20.16 -20.53 4.81
C GLU A 122 20.97 -21.03 3.59
N ILE A 123 21.17 -20.20 2.56
CA ILE A 123 22.03 -20.51 1.41
C ILE A 123 23.49 -20.73 1.84
N ARG A 124 24.02 -19.89 2.73
CA ARG A 124 25.39 -20.05 3.27
C ARG A 124 25.54 -21.38 3.99
N ASP A 125 24.58 -21.73 4.82
CA ASP A 125 24.63 -22.95 5.64
C ASP A 125 24.49 -24.20 4.75
N LEU A 126 23.62 -24.17 3.73
CA LEU A 126 23.52 -25.22 2.71
C LEU A 126 24.82 -25.36 1.88
N LEU A 127 25.46 -24.26 1.52
CA LEU A 127 26.76 -24.27 0.82
C LEU A 127 27.88 -24.84 1.69
N ALA A 128 27.92 -24.47 2.98
CA ALA A 128 28.89 -24.99 3.93
C ALA A 128 28.71 -26.50 4.13
N GLN A 129 27.45 -26.96 4.21
CA GLN A 129 27.12 -28.38 4.34
C GLN A 129 27.51 -29.19 3.09
N ASN A 130 27.27 -28.64 1.88
CA ASN A 130 27.71 -29.26 0.62
C ASN A 130 29.25 -29.28 0.45
N GLN A 131 29.96 -28.24 0.90
CA GLN A 131 31.44 -28.23 0.87
C GLN A 131 32.06 -29.22 1.89
N GLY A 132 31.38 -29.47 3.02
CA GLY A 132 31.77 -30.50 3.97
C GLY A 132 31.66 -31.93 3.41
N GLY A 133 30.70 -32.18 2.51
CA GLY A 133 30.53 -33.47 1.82
C GLY A 133 31.60 -33.78 0.77
N VAL A 134 32.14 -32.75 0.09
CA VAL A 134 33.17 -32.92 -0.96
C VAL A 134 34.55 -33.24 -0.38
N ASN A 135 34.85 -32.82 0.85
CA ASN A 135 36.14 -33.11 1.50
C ASN A 135 36.20 -34.49 2.18
N GLY A 136 35.09 -35.23 2.26
CA GLY A 136 35.01 -36.53 2.94
C GLY A 136 35.33 -37.77 2.07
N THR A 137 35.41 -37.62 0.74
CA THR A 137 35.55 -38.76 -0.20
C THR A 137 36.94 -38.97 -0.80
N THR A 138 37.94 -38.15 -0.46
CA THR A 138 39.29 -38.24 -1.06
C THR A 138 40.29 -39.07 -0.23
N GLY A 139 39.80 -39.91 0.69
CA GLY A 139 40.62 -40.40 1.79
C GLY A 139 40.67 -41.91 2.05
N ILE A 140 40.19 -42.82 1.18
CA ILE A 140 40.44 -44.26 1.37
C ILE A 140 40.51 -44.99 0.02
N ASP A 141 41.70 -45.07 -0.59
CA ASP A 141 42.17 -46.34 -1.15
C ASP A 141 43.71 -46.29 -1.30
N LYS A 142 44.42 -46.77 -0.29
CA LYS A 142 45.86 -47.10 -0.41
C LYS A 142 45.93 -48.61 -0.70
N PRO A 143 46.53 -49.05 -1.81
CA PRO A 143 46.75 -50.47 -2.04
C PRO A 143 47.78 -50.96 -1.01
N GLN A 144 47.33 -51.86 -0.13
CA GLN A 144 48.20 -52.69 0.70
C GLN A 144 48.42 -54.00 -0.05
N LEU A 145 49.66 -54.16 -0.54
CA LEU A 145 50.37 -55.37 -0.95
C LEU A 145 49.69 -56.35 -1.92
#